data_AF-A0A1F9CQK2-F1
#
_entry.id   AF-A0A1F9CQK2-F1
#
_cell.length_a   1.000
_cell.length_b   1.000
_cell.length_c   1.000
_cell.angle_alpha   90.00
_cell.angle_beta   90.00
_cell.angle_gamma   90.00
#
_symmetry.space_group_name_H-M   'P 1'
#
loop_
_entity.id
_entity.type
_entity.pdbx_description
1 polymer ?
#
loop_
_entity_poly.entity_id
_entity_poly.type
_entity_poly.pdbx_seq_one_letter_code
_entity_poly.pdbx_strand_id
1 'polypeptide(L)'
;MDRYPALFVRISLVYFAIGVTLGALMGANMLNPWTWRFVHIHLSLLGFMTMMISGVAYHVLPRFSGKPVRRPALIGVHFWLANVGLAGMVGTRALSAAGIAQEGLRIFPVFGVMAAASIWLLVYNLYPVVAGSVDRVAGGRVEPGMKVSEVLARWPATLDVFKKWGFTALANPAARATFARLVSVEKACRIHRVDPVGFLTALNAVGDGGEIPLPLHQPGKAPRAPGRRVGPETVVGELLRVHPAARPVLERRFGVQTFSCPGIASETLEQSAQMHGVDPTELLEEVNAAIRAEESDADAMGR
;
A
#
# COMPACT_ATOMS: atom_id res chain seq x y z
N MET A 1 9.77 7.94 -13.72
CA MET A 1 10.81 6.95 -13.38
C MET A 1 12.15 7.67 -13.42
N ASP A 2 13.01 7.49 -12.42
CA ASP A 2 14.33 8.15 -12.41
C ASP A 2 15.17 7.66 -13.61
N ARG A 3 16.12 8.50 -14.06
CA ARG A 3 16.88 8.27 -15.29
C ARG A 3 17.53 6.88 -15.33
N TYR A 4 18.29 6.51 -14.29
CA TYR A 4 19.05 5.25 -14.28
C TYR A 4 18.18 3.98 -14.20
N PRO A 5 17.14 3.88 -13.35
CA PRO A 5 16.21 2.76 -13.40
C PRO A 5 15.61 2.50 -14.78
N ALA A 6 15.22 3.55 -15.50
CA ALA A 6 14.72 3.41 -16.87
C ALA A 6 15.81 2.94 -17.85
N LEU A 7 17.04 3.45 -17.70
CA LEU A 7 18.19 3.02 -18.52
C LEU A 7 18.54 1.55 -18.29
N PHE A 8 18.53 1.06 -17.04
CA PHE A 8 18.74 -0.35 -16.73
C PHE A 8 17.76 -1.24 -17.50
N VAL A 9 16.46 -0.90 -17.48
CA VAL A 9 15.43 -1.65 -18.21
C VAL A 9 15.66 -1.60 -19.71
N ARG A 10 15.89 -0.42 -20.29
CA ARG A 10 16.11 -0.27 -21.74
C ARG A 10 17.34 -1.06 -22.23
N ILE A 11 18.46 -0.94 -21.53
CA ILE A 11 19.70 -1.64 -21.88
C ILE A 11 19.58 -3.15 -21.65
N SER A 12 18.82 -3.59 -20.63
CA SER A 12 18.58 -5.02 -20.41
C SER A 12 17.89 -5.70 -21.60
N LEU A 13 16.97 -5.00 -22.27
CA LEU A 13 16.30 -5.51 -23.47
C LEU A 13 17.26 -5.61 -24.66
N VAL A 14 18.23 -4.70 -24.77
CA VAL A 14 19.29 -4.79 -25.80
C VAL A 14 20.16 -6.01 -25.55
N TYR A 15 20.64 -6.21 -24.31
CA TYR A 15 21.42 -7.42 -23.97
C TYR A 15 20.61 -8.70 -24.15
N PHE A 16 19.31 -8.67 -23.85
CA PHE A 16 18.42 -9.81 -24.09
C PHE A 16 18.32 -10.15 -25.56
N ALA A 17 18.11 -9.15 -26.43
CA ALA A 17 18.04 -9.36 -27.87
C ALA A 17 19.34 -10.02 -28.38
N ILE A 18 20.51 -9.49 -27.99
CA ILE A 18 21.80 -10.08 -28.36
C ILE A 18 21.96 -11.50 -27.80
N GLY A 19 21.61 -11.71 -26.53
CA GLY A 19 21.71 -13.00 -25.85
C GLY A 19 20.85 -14.08 -26.50
N VAL A 20 19.60 -13.75 -26.85
CA VAL A 20 18.66 -14.65 -27.53
C VAL A 20 19.14 -14.95 -28.95
N THR A 21 19.59 -13.96 -29.71
CA THR A 21 20.16 -14.20 -31.05
C THR A 21 21.36 -15.14 -30.97
N LEU A 22 22.28 -14.91 -30.03
CA LEU A 22 23.44 -15.79 -29.84
C LEU A 22 23.02 -17.21 -29.45
N GLY A 23 22.03 -17.35 -28.57
CA GLY A 23 21.47 -18.64 -28.17
C GLY A 23 20.83 -19.38 -29.34
N ALA A 24 20.09 -18.68 -30.20
CA ALA A 24 19.49 -19.25 -31.40
C ALA A 24 20.55 -19.73 -32.40
N LEU A 25 21.61 -18.93 -32.64
CA LEU A 25 22.72 -19.31 -33.51
C LEU A 25 23.48 -20.54 -32.98
N MET A 26 23.68 -20.62 -31.67
CA MET A 26 24.27 -21.81 -31.03
C MET A 26 23.35 -23.04 -31.17
N GLY A 27 22.04 -22.86 -30.97
CA GLY A 27 21.04 -23.93 -31.12
C GLY A 27 20.89 -24.44 -32.56
N ALA A 28 21.06 -23.56 -33.53
CA ALA A 28 21.08 -23.88 -34.97
C ALA A 28 22.43 -24.47 -35.44
N ASN A 29 23.36 -24.76 -34.51
CA ASN A 29 24.70 -25.28 -34.78
C ASN A 29 25.55 -24.38 -35.71
N MET A 30 25.23 -23.08 -35.80
CA MET A 30 26.00 -22.10 -36.56
C MET A 30 27.20 -21.57 -35.76
N LEU A 31 27.13 -21.65 -34.43
CA LEU A 31 28.19 -21.27 -33.51
C LEU A 31 28.46 -22.40 -32.53
N ASN A 32 29.74 -22.75 -32.31
CA ASN A 32 30.12 -23.81 -31.38
C ASN A 32 29.68 -23.44 -29.93
N PRO A 33 28.78 -24.23 -29.31
CA PRO A 33 28.25 -23.89 -27.99
C PRO A 33 29.33 -23.83 -26.90
N TRP A 34 30.33 -24.70 -26.93
CA TRP A 34 31.39 -24.74 -25.91
C TRP A 34 32.22 -23.46 -25.86
N THR A 35 32.33 -22.78 -27.00
CA THR A 35 33.14 -21.57 -27.13
C THR A 35 32.33 -20.33 -26.75
N TRP A 36 31.07 -20.23 -27.20
CA TRP A 36 30.22 -19.05 -27.06
C TRP A 36 29.32 -19.05 -25.82
N ARG A 37 29.21 -20.20 -25.12
CA ARG A 37 28.36 -20.35 -23.92
C ARG A 37 28.63 -19.29 -22.85
N PHE A 38 29.90 -18.94 -22.62
CA PHE A 38 30.22 -17.93 -21.61
C PHE A 38 29.57 -16.58 -21.94
N VAL A 39 29.69 -16.13 -23.19
CA VAL A 39 29.13 -14.85 -23.67
C VAL A 39 27.60 -14.88 -23.57
N HIS A 40 26.97 -15.96 -24.05
CA HIS A 40 25.52 -16.12 -24.00
C HIS A 40 24.95 -16.08 -22.58
N ILE A 41 25.56 -16.82 -21.64
CA ILE A 41 25.10 -16.88 -20.25
C ILE A 41 25.21 -15.51 -19.59
N HIS A 42 26.31 -14.78 -19.76
CA HIS A 42 26.50 -13.50 -19.07
C HIS A 42 25.64 -12.38 -19.69
N LEU A 43 25.40 -12.39 -21.00
CA LEU A 43 24.43 -11.49 -21.63
C LEU A 43 23.01 -11.74 -21.10
N SER A 44 22.61 -13.00 -20.98
CA SER A 44 21.25 -13.36 -20.51
C SER A 44 21.07 -13.16 -19.01
N LEU A 45 22.05 -13.55 -18.19
CA LEU A 45 21.95 -13.47 -16.73
C LEU A 45 22.30 -12.07 -16.22
N LEU A 46 23.53 -11.60 -16.46
CA LEU A 46 23.95 -10.30 -15.94
C LEU A 46 23.39 -9.14 -16.77
N GLY A 47 23.33 -9.28 -18.09
CA GLY A 47 22.85 -8.23 -18.99
C GLY A 47 21.33 -8.07 -18.99
N PHE A 48 20.59 -9.16 -19.13
CA PHE A 48 19.12 -9.11 -19.11
C PHE A 48 18.57 -9.24 -17.69
N MET A 49 18.70 -10.41 -17.05
CA MET A 49 17.99 -10.70 -15.80
C MET A 49 18.38 -9.73 -14.67
N THR A 50 19.67 -9.57 -14.38
CA THR A 50 20.15 -8.73 -13.29
C THR A 50 19.88 -7.24 -13.54
N MET A 51 20.06 -6.73 -14.76
CA MET A 51 19.76 -5.33 -15.07
C MET A 51 18.26 -5.04 -15.02
N MET A 52 17.42 -5.96 -15.51
CA MET A 52 15.97 -5.85 -15.41
C MET A 52 15.53 -5.80 -13.94
N ILE A 53 16.03 -6.73 -13.12
CA ILE A 53 15.80 -6.72 -11.67
C ILE A 53 16.27 -5.40 -11.07
N SER A 54 17.46 -4.91 -11.41
CA SER A 54 18.02 -3.67 -10.86
C SER A 54 17.14 -2.46 -11.20
N GLY A 55 16.74 -2.31 -12.46
CA GLY A 55 15.89 -1.22 -12.92
C GLY A 55 14.52 -1.22 -12.25
N VAL A 56 13.88 -2.39 -12.17
CA VAL A 56 12.58 -2.55 -11.50
C VAL A 56 12.75 -2.35 -9.99
N ALA A 57 13.74 -2.96 -9.35
CA ALA A 57 13.94 -2.91 -7.90
C ALA A 57 14.18 -1.49 -7.40
N TYR A 58 15.06 -0.71 -8.07
CA TYR A 58 15.29 0.69 -7.70
C TYR A 58 14.05 1.57 -7.89
N HIS A 59 13.15 1.20 -8.79
CA HIS A 59 11.91 1.94 -8.98
C HIS A 59 10.81 1.51 -7.99
N VAL A 60 10.61 0.21 -7.83
CA VAL A 60 9.43 -0.36 -7.20
C VAL A 60 9.61 -0.52 -5.69
N LEU A 61 10.75 -1.05 -5.23
CA LEU A 61 10.94 -1.37 -3.80
C LEU A 61 10.90 -0.14 -2.87
N PRO A 62 11.48 1.02 -3.23
CA PRO A 62 11.36 2.21 -2.39
C PRO A 62 9.92 2.70 -2.22
N ARG A 63 9.08 2.50 -3.24
CA ARG A 63 7.67 2.92 -3.24
C ARG A 63 6.81 2.01 -2.37
N PHE A 64 7.08 0.70 -2.37
CA PHE A 64 6.35 -0.24 -1.51
C PHE A 64 6.79 -0.19 -0.05
N SER A 65 8.08 -0.02 0.22
CA SER A 65 8.61 0.04 1.59
C SER A 65 8.43 1.42 2.25
N GLY A 66 8.25 2.47 1.45
CA GLY A 66 8.28 3.86 1.89
C GLY A 66 9.67 4.31 2.37
N LYS A 67 10.72 3.50 2.16
CA LYS A 67 12.10 3.84 2.52
C LYS A 67 12.91 4.16 1.26
N PRO A 68 13.62 5.29 1.21
CA PRO A 68 14.51 5.57 0.09
C PRO A 68 15.66 4.57 0.06
N VAL A 69 16.29 4.41 -1.11
CA VAL A 69 17.56 3.68 -1.25
C VAL A 69 18.64 4.34 -0.38
N ARG A 70 19.64 3.56 0.06
CA ARG A 70 20.66 4.05 1.00
C ARG A 70 21.41 5.28 0.48
N ARG A 71 21.84 5.27 -0.79
CA ARG A 71 22.53 6.38 -1.45
C ARG A 71 22.10 6.48 -2.92
N PRO A 72 21.27 7.49 -3.30
CA PRO A 72 20.79 7.64 -4.67
C PRO A 72 21.90 7.81 -5.72
N ALA A 73 22.98 8.51 -5.38
CA ALA A 73 24.12 8.72 -6.29
C ALA A 73 24.80 7.40 -6.72
N LEU A 74 24.78 6.38 -5.86
CA LEU A 74 25.38 5.07 -6.18
C LEU A 74 24.60 4.30 -7.24
N ILE A 75 23.35 4.66 -7.56
CA ILE A 75 22.60 4.01 -8.65
C ILE A 75 23.31 4.25 -9.99
N GLY A 76 23.82 5.45 -10.23
CA GLY A 76 24.57 5.78 -11.45
C GLY A 76 25.91 5.05 -11.51
N VAL A 77 26.61 4.94 -10.39
CA VAL A 77 27.86 4.18 -10.28
C VAL A 77 27.60 2.69 -10.54
N HIS A 78 26.55 2.11 -9.94
CA HIS A 78 26.13 0.74 -10.23
C HIS A 78 25.88 0.56 -11.73
N PHE A 79 25.11 1.45 -12.36
CA PHE A 79 24.78 1.36 -13.78
C PHE A 79 26.04 1.29 -14.67
N TRP A 80 26.97 2.21 -14.48
CA TRP A 80 28.18 2.25 -15.30
C TRP A 80 29.11 1.07 -15.01
N LEU A 81 29.30 0.73 -13.74
CA LEU A 81 30.17 -0.37 -13.34
C LEU A 81 29.65 -1.71 -13.88
N ALA A 82 28.33 -1.92 -13.83
CA ALA A 82 27.68 -3.11 -14.35
C ALA A 82 27.78 -3.20 -15.89
N ASN A 83 27.58 -2.09 -16.60
CA ASN A 83 27.67 -2.06 -18.06
C ASN A 83 29.09 -2.19 -18.59
N VAL A 84 30.04 -1.44 -18.04
CA VAL A 84 31.45 -1.50 -18.46
C VAL A 84 32.04 -2.86 -18.08
N GLY A 85 31.75 -3.35 -16.87
CA GLY A 85 32.15 -4.68 -16.43
C GLY A 85 31.59 -5.78 -17.33
N LEU A 86 30.28 -5.75 -17.63
CA LEU A 86 29.69 -6.74 -18.52
C LEU A 86 30.23 -6.64 -19.94
N ALA A 87 30.20 -5.47 -20.56
CA ALA A 87 30.62 -5.25 -21.94
C ALA A 87 32.09 -5.65 -22.16
N GLY A 88 32.98 -5.29 -21.24
CA GLY A 88 34.38 -5.69 -21.31
C GLY A 88 34.58 -7.19 -21.09
N MET A 89 33.86 -7.79 -20.14
CA MET A 89 33.93 -9.23 -19.87
C MET A 89 33.44 -10.06 -21.07
N VAL A 90 32.29 -9.71 -21.65
CA VAL A 90 31.74 -10.44 -22.81
C VAL A 90 32.53 -10.13 -24.08
N GLY A 91 32.98 -8.88 -24.25
CA GLY A 91 33.75 -8.46 -25.42
C GLY A 91 35.10 -9.16 -25.50
N THR A 92 35.85 -9.19 -24.40
CA THR A 92 37.14 -9.92 -24.34
C THR A 92 36.95 -11.41 -24.59
N ARG A 93 35.90 -12.02 -24.04
CA ARG A 93 35.61 -13.44 -24.28
C ARG A 93 35.13 -13.73 -25.71
N ALA A 94 34.34 -12.82 -26.30
CA ALA A 94 33.88 -12.93 -27.68
C ALA A 94 35.04 -12.78 -28.69
N LEU A 95 35.96 -11.85 -28.47
CA LEU A 95 37.16 -11.70 -29.31
C LEU A 95 38.07 -12.93 -29.24
N SER A 96 38.23 -13.51 -28.05
CA SER A 96 38.94 -14.78 -27.87
C SER A 96 38.20 -15.94 -28.56
N ALA A 97 36.87 -16.00 -28.45
CA ALA A 97 36.04 -17.02 -29.11
C ALA A 97 36.10 -16.93 -30.64
N ALA A 98 36.23 -15.73 -31.19
CA ALA A 98 36.39 -15.49 -32.63
C ALA A 98 37.82 -15.71 -33.14
N GLY A 99 38.79 -16.03 -32.26
CA GLY A 99 40.20 -16.22 -32.63
C GLY A 99 40.96 -14.92 -32.94
N ILE A 100 40.36 -13.75 -32.69
CA ILE A 100 40.91 -12.44 -33.08
C ILE A 100 41.97 -11.96 -32.09
N ALA A 101 41.74 -12.15 -30.78
CA ALA A 101 42.65 -11.67 -29.73
C ALA A 101 42.71 -12.63 -28.54
N GLN A 102 43.84 -13.34 -28.41
CA GLN A 102 44.15 -14.19 -27.25
C GLN A 102 44.57 -13.34 -26.02
N GLU A 103 45.11 -12.14 -26.26
CA GLU A 103 45.51 -11.14 -25.24
C GLU A 103 44.33 -10.63 -24.39
N GLY A 104 43.09 -10.74 -24.88
CA GLY A 104 41.88 -10.30 -24.17
C GLY A 104 41.67 -10.98 -22.81
N LEU A 105 42.28 -12.16 -22.59
CA LEU A 105 42.24 -12.84 -21.30
C LEU A 105 42.97 -12.08 -20.18
N ARG A 106 43.97 -11.24 -20.48
CA ARG A 106 44.75 -10.54 -19.44
C ARG A 106 43.96 -9.43 -18.76
N ILE A 107 43.13 -8.71 -19.52
CA ILE A 107 42.29 -7.61 -19.01
C ILE A 107 40.91 -8.09 -18.54
N PHE A 108 40.50 -9.29 -18.95
CA PHE A 108 39.23 -9.90 -18.53
C PHE A 108 38.97 -9.85 -17.01
N PRO A 109 39.94 -10.17 -16.12
CA PRO A 109 39.70 -10.16 -14.68
C PRO A 109 39.28 -8.78 -14.16
N VAL A 110 39.78 -7.69 -14.74
CA VAL A 110 39.41 -6.32 -14.36
C VAL A 110 37.91 -6.11 -14.57
N PHE A 111 37.40 -6.47 -15.75
CA PHE A 111 35.97 -6.37 -16.06
C PHE A 111 35.12 -7.31 -15.20
N GLY A 112 35.64 -8.49 -14.85
CA GLY A 112 35.01 -9.41 -13.90
C GLY A 112 34.85 -8.81 -12.50
N VAL A 113 35.91 -8.17 -11.99
CA VAL A 113 35.88 -7.49 -10.70
C VAL A 113 34.91 -6.30 -10.73
N MET A 114 34.87 -5.54 -11.82
CA MET A 114 33.89 -4.45 -11.99
C MET A 114 32.46 -4.99 -11.94
N ALA A 115 32.16 -6.05 -12.69
CA ALA A 115 30.83 -6.68 -12.66
C ALA A 115 30.47 -7.20 -11.26
N ALA A 116 31.41 -7.85 -10.55
CA ALA A 116 31.18 -8.32 -9.19
C ALA A 116 30.92 -7.15 -8.21
N ALA A 117 31.73 -6.09 -8.28
CA ALA A 117 31.58 -4.89 -7.47
C ALA A 117 30.23 -4.20 -7.72
N SER A 118 29.71 -4.26 -8.95
CA SER A 118 28.40 -3.71 -9.30
C SER A 118 27.27 -4.44 -8.56
N ILE A 119 27.35 -5.77 -8.44
CA ILE A 119 26.39 -6.58 -7.68
C ILE A 119 26.45 -6.25 -6.19
N TRP A 120 27.66 -6.12 -5.62
CA TRP A 120 27.81 -5.70 -4.23
C TRP A 120 27.22 -4.32 -3.98
N LEU A 121 27.34 -3.39 -4.93
CA LEU A 121 26.73 -2.07 -4.84
C LEU A 121 25.20 -2.14 -4.85
N LEU A 122 24.62 -3.01 -5.68
CA LEU A 122 23.18 -3.28 -5.71
C LEU A 122 22.69 -3.73 -4.33
N VAL A 123 23.33 -4.76 -3.78
CA VAL A 123 23.00 -5.33 -2.45
C VAL A 123 23.14 -4.25 -1.38
N TYR A 124 24.29 -3.57 -1.32
CA TYR A 124 24.54 -2.51 -0.33
C TYR A 124 23.48 -1.41 -0.34
N ASN A 125 23.02 -1.02 -1.54
CA ASN A 125 22.09 0.11 -1.71
C ASN A 125 20.63 -0.28 -1.45
N LEU A 126 20.23 -1.51 -1.81
CA LEU A 126 18.87 -2.02 -1.62
C LEU A 126 18.63 -2.72 -0.28
N TYR A 127 19.67 -3.23 0.38
CA TYR A 127 19.51 -4.01 1.62
C TYR A 127 18.64 -3.31 2.68
N PRO A 128 18.82 -2.01 2.99
CA PRO A 128 17.99 -1.33 3.99
C PRO A 128 16.52 -1.17 3.58
N VAL A 129 16.26 -1.10 2.27
CA VAL A 129 14.90 -0.98 1.70
C VAL A 129 14.13 -2.27 1.95
N VAL A 130 14.81 -3.41 1.81
CA VAL A 130 14.23 -4.74 2.03
C VAL A 130 14.21 -5.11 3.51
N ALA A 131 15.34 -4.98 4.21
CA ALA A 131 15.45 -5.27 5.65
C ALA A 131 14.51 -4.40 6.49
N GLY A 132 14.32 -3.14 6.09
CA GLY A 132 13.41 -2.23 6.79
C GLY A 132 11.94 -2.63 6.75
N SER A 133 11.53 -3.51 5.84
CA SER A 133 10.19 -4.13 5.87
C SER A 133 10.10 -5.27 6.89
N VAL A 134 11.22 -5.93 7.20
CA VAL A 134 11.33 -6.99 8.21
C VAL A 134 11.47 -6.40 9.62
N ASP A 135 12.17 -5.26 9.77
CA ASP A 135 12.38 -4.64 11.09
C ASP A 135 11.10 -4.02 11.67
N ARG A 136 10.21 -3.44 10.83
CA ARG A 136 8.85 -3.04 11.27
C ARG A 136 8.07 -4.25 11.78
N VAL A 137 8.29 -5.41 11.18
CA VAL A 137 7.69 -6.68 11.61
C VAL A 137 8.40 -7.23 12.85
N ALA A 138 9.55 -6.72 13.30
CA ALA A 138 10.35 -7.32 14.38
C ALA A 138 10.35 -6.52 15.71
N GLY A 139 10.06 -5.21 15.69
CA GLY A 139 9.97 -4.38 16.89
C GLY A 139 8.69 -4.62 17.70
N GLY A 140 8.79 -4.75 19.02
CA GLY A 140 7.72 -5.15 19.95
C GLY A 140 6.59 -4.13 20.18
N ARG A 141 6.32 -3.23 19.23
CA ARG A 141 5.27 -2.21 19.34
C ARG A 141 4.53 -2.06 18.02
N VAL A 142 3.22 -1.82 18.10
CA VAL A 142 2.36 -1.51 16.97
C VAL A 142 2.66 -0.09 16.47
N GLU A 143 3.09 0.00 15.21
CA GLU A 143 3.34 1.28 14.51
C GLU A 143 2.14 1.67 13.63
N PRO A 144 1.91 2.98 13.37
CA PRO A 144 0.79 3.46 12.54
C PRO A 144 0.72 2.83 11.14
N GLY A 145 1.88 2.54 10.55
CA GLY A 145 2.02 1.98 9.21
C GLY A 145 1.78 0.47 9.10
N MET A 146 1.67 -0.24 10.23
CA MET A 146 1.44 -1.69 10.22
C MET A 146 0.06 -2.01 9.65
N LYS A 147 -0.05 -3.13 8.94
CA LYS A 147 -1.34 -3.61 8.43
C LYS A 147 -2.17 -4.16 9.58
N VAL A 148 -3.48 -3.91 9.57
CA VAL A 148 -4.38 -4.42 10.62
C VAL A 148 -4.28 -5.94 10.75
N SER A 149 -4.17 -6.67 9.63
CA SER A 149 -4.00 -8.14 9.66
C SER A 149 -2.69 -8.59 10.29
N GLU A 150 -1.62 -7.81 10.12
CA GLU A 150 -0.29 -8.12 10.64
C GLU A 150 -0.25 -7.91 12.16
N VAL A 151 -0.87 -6.82 12.64
CA VAL A 151 -1.05 -6.56 14.07
C VAL A 151 -1.84 -7.69 14.73
N LEU A 152 -2.96 -8.11 14.13
CA LEU A 152 -3.79 -9.20 14.68
C LEU A 152 -3.10 -10.56 14.64
N ALA A 153 -2.25 -10.82 13.64
CA ALA A 153 -1.48 -12.06 13.56
C ALA A 153 -0.38 -12.14 14.62
N ARG A 154 0.25 -10.99 14.92
CA ARG A 154 1.37 -10.90 15.86
C ARG A 154 0.93 -10.72 17.31
N TRP A 155 -0.13 -9.97 17.55
CA TRP A 155 -0.73 -9.76 18.86
C TRP A 155 -2.23 -10.11 18.81
N PRO A 156 -2.60 -11.39 18.90
CA PRO A 156 -4.00 -11.83 18.79
C PRO A 156 -4.93 -11.15 19.81
N ALA A 157 -4.41 -10.83 21.01
CA ALA A 157 -5.14 -10.15 22.07
C ALA A 157 -5.55 -8.70 21.72
N THR A 158 -4.91 -8.07 20.72
CA THR A 158 -5.31 -6.73 20.26
C THR A 158 -6.68 -6.70 19.59
N LEU A 159 -7.22 -7.85 19.17
CA LEU A 159 -8.54 -7.95 18.56
C LEU A 159 -9.63 -7.34 19.43
N ASP A 160 -9.55 -7.51 20.75
CA ASP A 160 -10.54 -6.93 21.66
C ASP A 160 -10.40 -5.42 21.77
N VAL A 161 -9.19 -4.86 21.64
CA VAL A 161 -8.97 -3.42 21.55
C VAL A 161 -9.57 -2.89 20.25
N PHE A 162 -9.33 -3.53 19.10
CA PHE A 162 -9.97 -3.16 17.83
C PHE A 162 -11.50 -3.15 17.96
N LYS A 163 -12.11 -4.18 18.57
CA LYS A 163 -13.56 -4.22 18.78
C LYS A 163 -14.06 -3.10 19.69
N LYS A 164 -13.40 -2.86 20.82
CA LYS A 164 -13.76 -1.79 21.79
C LYS A 164 -13.68 -0.39 21.17
N TRP A 165 -12.79 -0.21 20.19
CA TRP A 165 -12.58 1.06 19.48
C TRP A 165 -13.41 1.18 18.19
N GLY A 166 -14.40 0.31 17.98
CA GLY A 166 -15.40 0.45 16.90
C GLY A 166 -15.10 -0.34 15.62
N PHE A 167 -13.99 -1.08 15.55
CA PHE A 167 -13.66 -1.94 14.41
C PHE A 167 -14.35 -3.32 14.50
N THR A 168 -15.66 -3.33 14.73
CA THR A 168 -16.46 -4.55 14.97
C THR A 168 -16.48 -5.53 13.80
N ALA A 169 -16.33 -5.04 12.57
CA ALA A 169 -16.23 -5.87 11.35
C ALA A 169 -15.08 -6.90 11.41
N LEU A 170 -14.03 -6.63 12.21
CA LEU A 170 -12.91 -7.56 12.39
C LEU A 170 -13.26 -8.81 13.19
N ALA A 171 -14.44 -8.88 13.81
CA ALA A 171 -14.97 -10.11 14.39
C ALA A 171 -15.16 -11.20 13.31
N ASN A 172 -15.50 -10.81 12.07
CA ASN A 172 -15.64 -11.73 10.94
C ASN A 172 -14.26 -12.16 10.41
N PRO A 173 -13.94 -13.47 10.38
CA PRO A 173 -12.68 -13.98 9.82
C PRO A 173 -12.42 -13.57 8.36
N ALA A 174 -13.47 -13.47 7.53
CA ALA A 174 -13.34 -13.07 6.13
C ALA A 174 -12.84 -11.63 5.98
N ALA A 175 -13.30 -10.72 6.85
CA ALA A 175 -12.85 -9.33 6.86
C ALA A 175 -11.37 -9.21 7.27
N ARG A 176 -10.89 -10.09 8.16
CA ARG A 176 -9.46 -10.19 8.53
C ARG A 176 -8.60 -10.70 7.39
N ALA A 177 -9.12 -11.64 6.59
CA ALA A 177 -8.41 -12.22 5.46
C ALA A 177 -8.38 -11.31 4.21
N THR A 178 -9.23 -10.29 4.14
CA THR A 178 -9.39 -9.42 2.96
C THR A 178 -9.01 -7.98 3.27
N PHE A 179 -9.94 -7.19 3.82
CA PHE A 179 -9.78 -5.76 4.05
C PHE A 179 -8.63 -5.43 5.02
N ALA A 180 -8.48 -6.21 6.10
CA ALA A 180 -7.42 -5.97 7.08
C ALA A 180 -6.00 -6.16 6.52
N ARG A 181 -5.83 -6.90 5.40
CA ARG A 181 -4.54 -7.08 4.70
C ARG A 181 -4.14 -5.88 3.84
N LEU A 182 -5.10 -5.03 3.51
CA LEU A 182 -4.93 -3.93 2.56
C LEU A 182 -4.81 -2.56 3.26
N VAL A 183 -5.22 -2.48 4.53
CA VAL A 183 -5.35 -1.21 5.26
C VAL A 183 -4.38 -1.17 6.44
N SER A 184 -3.64 -0.07 6.57
CA SER A 184 -2.79 0.21 7.73
C SER A 184 -3.62 0.66 8.94
N VAL A 185 -3.08 0.55 10.15
CA VAL A 185 -3.74 1.04 11.38
C VAL A 185 -4.12 2.51 11.27
N GLU A 186 -3.19 3.37 10.83
CA GLU A 186 -3.45 4.80 10.64
C GLU A 186 -4.58 5.06 9.62
N LYS A 187 -4.58 4.33 8.50
CA LYS A 187 -5.61 4.50 7.48
C LYS A 187 -6.97 4.01 7.97
N ALA A 188 -7.00 2.94 8.76
CA ALA A 188 -8.21 2.46 9.41
C ALA A 188 -8.75 3.51 10.40
N CYS A 189 -7.90 4.10 11.25
CA CYS A 189 -8.27 5.19 12.14
C CYS A 189 -8.87 6.38 11.39
N ARG A 190 -8.24 6.81 10.29
CA ARG A 190 -8.75 7.92 9.48
C ARG A 190 -10.12 7.63 8.85
N ILE A 191 -10.32 6.43 8.31
CA ILE A 191 -11.60 6.02 7.71
C ILE A 191 -12.71 5.99 8.78
N HIS A 192 -12.40 5.44 9.95
CA HIS A 192 -13.34 5.30 11.05
C HIS A 192 -13.39 6.53 12.00
N ARG A 193 -12.67 7.60 11.67
CA ARG A 193 -12.54 8.84 12.47
C ARG A 193 -12.13 8.60 13.94
N VAL A 194 -11.26 7.63 14.16
CA VAL A 194 -10.70 7.30 15.48
C VAL A 194 -9.40 8.07 15.69
N ASP A 195 -9.14 8.54 16.92
CA ASP A 195 -7.86 9.15 17.28
C ASP A 195 -6.70 8.14 17.12
N PRO A 196 -5.77 8.36 16.17
CA PRO A 196 -4.68 7.43 15.91
C PRO A 196 -3.72 7.30 17.10
N VAL A 197 -3.49 8.37 17.87
CA VAL A 197 -2.51 8.39 18.95
C VAL A 197 -3.01 7.59 20.15
N GLY A 198 -4.22 7.88 20.62
CA GLY A 198 -4.87 7.13 21.69
C GLY A 198 -5.06 5.65 21.33
N PHE A 199 -5.43 5.37 20.08
CA PHE A 199 -5.63 3.99 19.63
C PHE A 199 -4.33 3.19 19.62
N LEU A 200 -3.24 3.76 19.10
CA LEU A 200 -1.93 3.12 19.11
C LEU A 200 -1.41 2.90 20.54
N THR A 201 -1.65 3.84 21.46
CA THR A 201 -1.33 3.66 22.88
C THR A 201 -2.08 2.45 23.46
N ALA A 202 -3.36 2.31 23.16
CA ALA A 202 -4.16 1.18 23.63
C ALA A 202 -3.74 -0.17 23.02
N LEU A 203 -3.37 -0.20 21.73
CA LEU A 203 -2.85 -1.41 21.09
C LEU A 203 -1.50 -1.85 21.69
N ASN A 204 -0.63 -0.90 21.99
CA ASN A 204 0.68 -1.17 22.57
C ASN A 204 0.62 -1.62 24.03
N ALA A 205 -0.34 -1.11 24.81
CA ALA A 205 -0.55 -1.52 26.20
C ALA A 205 -0.82 -3.03 26.35
N VAL A 206 -1.47 -3.64 25.35
CA VAL A 206 -1.72 -5.10 25.30
C VAL A 206 -0.42 -5.90 25.18
N GLY A 207 0.59 -5.37 24.48
CA GLY A 207 1.89 -6.03 24.30
C GLY A 207 2.77 -6.02 25.55
N ASP A 208 2.61 -5.00 26.40
CA ASP A 208 3.41 -4.78 27.61
C ASP A 208 2.79 -5.40 28.88
N GLY A 209 1.65 -6.09 28.77
CA GLY A 209 0.91 -6.64 29.92
C GLY A 209 0.26 -5.56 30.80
N GLY A 210 0.17 -4.32 30.30
CA GLY A 210 -0.43 -3.19 31.00
C GLY A 210 -1.95 -3.16 30.89
N GLU A 211 -2.59 -2.44 31.81
CA GLU A 211 -4.03 -2.16 31.76
C GLU A 211 -4.38 -1.47 30.43
N ILE A 212 -5.43 -1.94 29.75
CA ILE A 212 -5.91 -1.35 28.50
C ILE A 212 -6.43 0.06 28.82
N PRO A 213 -5.76 1.14 28.40
CA PRO A 213 -6.28 2.48 28.60
C PRO A 213 -7.59 2.58 27.82
N LEU A 214 -8.68 2.82 28.53
CA LEU A 214 -9.93 3.18 27.89
C LEU A 214 -9.70 4.47 27.08
N PRO A 215 -10.32 4.62 25.90
CA PRO A 215 -10.11 5.78 25.05
C PRO A 215 -10.32 7.08 25.85
N LEU A 216 -9.24 7.83 26.07
CA LEU A 216 -9.33 9.20 26.54
C LEU A 216 -9.81 10.02 25.35
N HIS A 217 -11.10 10.35 25.36
CA HIS A 217 -11.79 11.07 24.30
C HIS A 217 -11.85 10.30 22.97
N GLN A 218 -12.84 9.39 22.85
CA GLN A 218 -13.39 9.13 21.53
C GLN A 218 -13.99 10.47 21.06
N PRO A 219 -13.76 10.95 19.82
CA PRO A 219 -14.86 11.53 19.09
C PRO A 219 -15.86 10.37 18.92
N GLY A 220 -16.62 10.09 19.99
CA GLY A 220 -17.82 9.32 19.84
C GLY A 220 -18.64 10.03 18.78
N LYS A 221 -19.52 9.29 18.13
CA LYS A 221 -20.83 9.88 17.85
C LYS A 221 -21.35 10.40 19.19
N ALA A 222 -21.01 11.65 19.54
CA ALA A 222 -21.71 12.33 20.59
C ALA A 222 -23.17 12.29 20.15
N PRO A 223 -24.12 11.91 21.02
CA PRO A 223 -25.48 12.35 20.82
C PRO A 223 -25.37 13.87 20.66
N ARG A 224 -25.68 14.39 19.46
CA ARG A 224 -25.86 15.83 19.32
C ARG A 224 -26.90 16.19 20.37
N ALA A 225 -26.53 17.11 21.26
CA ALA A 225 -27.42 17.59 22.31
C ALA A 225 -28.79 17.94 21.69
N PRO A 226 -29.91 17.69 22.39
CA PRO A 226 -31.21 18.14 21.93
C PRO A 226 -31.13 19.64 21.64
N GLY A 227 -31.55 20.07 20.45
CA GLY A 227 -31.59 21.49 20.08
C GLY A 227 -30.52 22.01 19.10
N ARG A 228 -29.69 21.18 18.45
CA ARG A 228 -28.87 21.64 17.31
C ARG A 228 -29.39 21.09 15.98
N ARG A 229 -29.74 22.01 15.08
CA ARG A 229 -30.18 21.79 13.69
C ARG A 229 -29.46 20.60 13.05
N VAL A 230 -30.24 19.73 12.43
CA VAL A 230 -29.75 18.64 11.57
C VAL A 230 -29.07 19.26 10.34
N GLY A 231 -27.83 18.85 10.10
CA GLY A 231 -27.00 19.29 8.97
C GLY A 231 -26.89 18.26 7.85
N PRO A 232 -26.38 18.63 6.67
CA PRO A 232 -26.25 17.75 5.49
C PRO A 232 -25.43 16.49 5.77
N GLU A 233 -24.44 16.57 6.65
CA GLU A 233 -23.56 15.48 7.07
C GLU A 233 -24.20 14.50 8.06
N THR A 234 -25.45 14.72 8.46
CA THR A 234 -26.14 13.88 9.43
C THR A 234 -26.45 12.51 8.83
N VAL A 235 -26.06 11.45 9.53
CA VAL A 235 -26.31 10.06 9.10
C VAL A 235 -27.78 9.71 9.29
N VAL A 236 -28.42 9.19 8.24
CA VAL A 236 -29.88 8.91 8.23
C VAL A 236 -30.28 7.91 9.31
N GLY A 237 -29.49 6.84 9.51
CA GLY A 237 -29.75 5.86 10.57
C GLY A 237 -29.67 6.45 11.99
N GLU A 238 -28.84 7.48 12.19
CA GLU A 238 -28.72 8.16 13.48
C GLU A 238 -29.83 9.17 13.70
N LEU A 239 -30.17 9.93 12.65
CA LEU A 239 -31.31 10.84 12.63
C LEU A 239 -32.59 10.13 13.06
N LEU A 240 -32.93 9.01 12.43
CA LEU A 240 -34.18 8.28 12.73
C LEU A 240 -34.22 7.67 14.13
N ARG A 241 -33.06 7.47 14.75
CA ARG A 241 -32.96 6.96 16.13
C ARG A 241 -33.19 8.05 17.16
N VAL A 242 -32.78 9.30 16.84
CA VAL A 242 -32.90 10.46 17.73
C VAL A 242 -34.22 11.18 17.52
N HIS A 243 -34.67 11.29 16.27
CA HIS A 243 -35.88 11.97 15.84
C HIS A 243 -36.73 11.06 14.93
N PRO A 244 -37.56 10.16 15.51
CA PRO A 244 -38.45 9.31 14.76
C PRO A 244 -39.40 10.08 13.83
N ALA A 245 -39.75 11.33 14.18
CA ALA A 245 -40.57 12.21 13.35
C ALA A 245 -39.96 12.58 11.98
N ALA A 246 -38.66 12.34 11.77
CA ALA A 246 -38.04 12.53 10.46
C ALA A 246 -38.41 11.40 9.46
N ARG A 247 -38.86 10.23 9.93
CA ARG A 247 -39.18 9.08 9.06
C ARG A 247 -40.27 9.39 8.01
N PRO A 248 -41.43 9.97 8.36
CA PRO A 248 -42.46 10.28 7.37
C PRO A 248 -42.01 11.27 6.28
N VAL A 249 -41.10 12.20 6.63
CA VAL A 249 -40.53 13.16 5.66
C VAL A 249 -39.64 12.43 4.65
N LEU A 250 -38.74 11.57 5.14
CA LEU A 250 -37.83 10.81 4.29
C LEU A 250 -38.57 9.75 3.46
N GLU A 251 -39.61 9.10 3.98
CA GLU A 251 -40.45 8.17 3.22
C GLU A 251 -41.20 8.87 2.07
N ARG A 252 -41.63 10.12 2.27
CA ARG A 252 -42.27 10.93 1.23
C ARG A 252 -41.30 11.33 0.12
N ARG A 253 -40.07 11.71 0.48
CA ARG A 253 -39.05 12.21 -0.46
C ARG A 253 -38.27 11.10 -1.17
N PHE A 254 -38.01 9.98 -0.49
CA PHE A 254 -37.17 8.89 -1.01
C PHE A 254 -37.96 7.62 -1.36
N GLY A 255 -39.21 7.50 -0.92
CA GLY A 255 -40.01 6.28 -1.06
C GLY A 255 -39.74 5.25 0.04
N VAL A 256 -40.77 4.48 0.39
CA VAL A 256 -40.75 3.52 1.51
C VAL A 256 -39.73 2.39 1.30
N GLN A 257 -39.49 1.99 0.05
CA GLN A 257 -38.57 0.88 -0.27
C GLN A 257 -37.11 1.20 0.03
N THR A 258 -36.73 2.47 0.14
CA THR A 258 -35.35 2.90 0.39
C THR A 258 -34.84 2.45 1.76
N PHE A 259 -35.75 2.32 2.74
CA PHE A 259 -35.43 1.83 4.08
C PHE A 259 -35.15 0.32 4.16
N SER A 260 -35.35 -0.42 3.06
CA SER A 260 -35.00 -1.84 2.96
C SER A 260 -33.54 -2.07 2.53
N CYS A 261 -32.85 -1.04 2.02
CA CYS A 261 -31.45 -1.12 1.66
C CYS A 261 -30.57 -0.98 2.91
N PRO A 262 -29.60 -1.89 3.17
CA PRO A 262 -28.68 -1.76 4.31
C PRO A 262 -27.86 -0.47 4.31
N GLY A 263 -27.63 0.14 3.13
CA GLY A 263 -26.83 1.34 2.93
C GLY A 263 -27.37 2.58 3.65
N ILE A 264 -28.69 2.75 3.69
CA ILE A 264 -29.34 3.96 4.21
C ILE A 264 -29.05 4.19 5.70
N ALA A 265 -28.80 3.13 6.48
CA ALA A 265 -28.43 3.27 7.88
C ALA A 265 -27.05 3.92 8.09
N SER A 266 -26.21 3.92 7.04
CA SER A 266 -24.83 4.42 7.05
C SER A 266 -24.57 5.62 6.15
N GLU A 267 -25.55 6.03 5.33
CA GLU A 267 -25.46 7.19 4.44
C GLU A 267 -25.81 8.51 5.14
N THR A 268 -25.28 9.62 4.64
CA THR A 268 -25.65 10.98 5.08
C THR A 268 -26.89 11.49 4.35
N LEU A 269 -27.62 12.43 4.95
CA LEU A 269 -28.79 13.06 4.33
C LEU A 269 -28.48 13.66 2.96
N GLU A 270 -27.34 14.33 2.82
CA GLU A 270 -26.91 14.90 1.55
C GLU A 270 -26.64 13.82 0.49
N GLN A 271 -25.97 12.74 0.86
CA GLN A 271 -25.70 11.62 -0.05
C GLN A 271 -27.00 10.94 -0.51
N SER A 272 -27.94 10.71 0.41
CA SER A 272 -29.25 10.16 0.07
C SER A 272 -30.05 11.14 -0.79
N ALA A 273 -30.05 12.44 -0.47
CA ALA A 273 -30.72 13.45 -1.29
C ALA A 273 -30.19 13.46 -2.74
N GLN A 274 -28.87 13.46 -2.91
CA GLN A 274 -28.23 13.40 -4.23
C GLN A 274 -28.57 12.11 -4.98
N MET A 275 -28.58 10.95 -4.31
CA MET A 275 -28.91 9.66 -4.92
C MET A 275 -30.36 9.59 -5.40
N HIS A 276 -31.26 10.29 -4.73
CA HIS A 276 -32.69 10.35 -5.04
C HIS A 276 -33.10 11.58 -5.86
N GLY A 277 -32.15 12.42 -6.28
CA GLY A 277 -32.44 13.63 -7.07
C GLY A 277 -33.28 14.67 -6.32
N VAL A 278 -33.20 14.69 -4.99
CA VAL A 278 -33.90 15.63 -4.11
C VAL A 278 -32.96 16.79 -3.77
N ASP A 279 -33.48 18.01 -3.73
CA ASP A 279 -32.69 19.17 -3.30
C ASP A 279 -32.30 19.03 -1.80
N PRO A 280 -30.99 19.02 -1.47
CA PRO A 280 -30.55 18.82 -0.09
C PRO A 280 -30.99 19.94 0.86
N THR A 281 -31.15 21.16 0.35
CA THR A 281 -31.52 22.34 1.16
C THR A 281 -32.99 22.23 1.57
N GLU A 282 -33.86 21.95 0.59
CA GLU A 282 -35.30 21.77 0.81
C GLU A 282 -35.57 20.59 1.77
N LEU A 283 -34.88 19.47 1.58
CA LEU A 283 -35.00 18.31 2.45
C LEU A 283 -34.61 18.63 3.90
N LEU A 284 -33.51 19.35 4.10
CA LEU A 284 -33.05 19.73 5.43
C LEU A 284 -34.04 20.66 6.13
N GLU A 285 -34.70 21.56 5.40
CA GLU A 285 -35.74 22.42 5.96
C GLU A 285 -36.94 21.62 6.46
N GLU A 286 -37.42 20.66 5.67
CA GLU A 286 -38.55 19.79 6.03
C GLU A 286 -38.22 18.88 7.23
N VAL A 287 -37.03 18.26 7.23
CA VAL A 287 -36.58 17.41 8.34
C VAL A 287 -36.47 18.23 9.63
N ASN A 288 -35.84 19.41 9.57
CA ASN A 288 -35.74 20.28 10.74
C ASN A 288 -37.10 20.83 11.17
N ALA A 289 -38.07 20.99 10.27
CA ALA A 289 -39.43 21.41 10.62
C ALA A 289 -40.20 20.30 11.35
N ALA A 290 -40.09 19.05 10.89
CA ALA A 290 -40.71 17.89 11.55
C ALA A 290 -40.14 17.68 12.97
N ILE A 291 -38.83 17.87 13.15
CA ILE A 291 -38.18 17.80 14.46
C ILE A 291 -38.71 18.88 15.41
N ARG A 292 -38.85 20.12 14.94
CA ARG A 292 -39.41 21.20 15.77
C ARG A 292 -40.85 20.92 16.21
N ALA A 293 -41.65 20.32 15.35
CA ALA A 293 -43.03 19.94 15.67
C ALA A 293 -43.06 18.84 16.75
N GLU A 294 -42.18 17.84 16.64
CA GLU A 294 -42.01 16.78 17.65
C GLU A 294 -41.56 17.34 19.01
N GLU A 295 -40.61 18.27 19.01
CA GLU A 295 -40.13 18.95 20.22
C GLU A 295 -41.23 19.81 20.88
N SER A 296 -42.01 20.56 20.08
CA SER A 296 -43.13 21.35 20.63
C SER A 296 -44.27 20.49 21.19
N ASP A 297 -44.54 19.34 20.59
CA ASP A 297 -45.56 18.40 21.08
C ASP A 297 -45.10 17.70 22.36
N ALA A 298 -43.79 17.42 22.49
CA ALA A 298 -43.19 16.86 23.70
C ALA A 298 -43.23 17.84 24.87
N ASP A 299 -42.91 19.12 24.63
CA ASP A 299 -42.98 20.19 25.63
C ASP A 299 -44.43 20.46 26.11
N ALA A 300 -45.41 20.38 25.21
CA ALA A 300 -46.83 20.52 25.55
C ALA A 300 -47.38 19.36 26.39
N MET A 301 -46.73 18.19 26.36
CA MET A 301 -47.12 16.98 27.10
C MET A 301 -46.37 16.78 28.43
N GLY A 302 -45.55 17.75 28.85
CA GLY A 302 -44.96 17.80 30.19
C GLY A 302 -44.08 16.60 30.54
N ARG A 303 -43.07 16.30 29.74
CA ARG A 303 -41.99 15.37 30.08
C ARG A 303 -40.66 16.06 30.19
#